data_AF-A0A354UBC2-F1
#
_entry.id   AF-A0A354UBC2-F1
#
_cell.length_a   1.000
_cell.length_b   1.000
_cell.length_c   1.000
_cell.angle_alpha   90.00
_cell.angle_beta   90.00
_cell.angle_gamma   90.00
#
_symmetry.space_group_name_H-M   'P 1'
#
loop_
_entity.id
_entity.type
_entity.pdbx_description
1 polymer ?
#
loop_
_entity_poly.entity_id
_entity_poly.type
_entity_poly.pdbx_seq_one_letter_code
_entity_poly.pdbx_strand_id
1 'polypeptide(L)'
;MDTLNKIILWINDNILWGIPMVVAILGTGIFLSIRSRFLQVRKFHHAHKETLYPTIKGVVKPQKKRKSNGKTISQFEAFATAISGTVGTGNIVGVAGAMLSGGPGAVFWMWFSAFFGMFTNYSENVLGLYYRKKDKNGTVSGGPMYYIKEGAKLPWLGFIFAICCMFAAVGMGMVQSNSISGILQSTITTDSDKQKIISYIVGAIVTAIVILIVLGGIKRIGKFASLVVPFMALLFIICAFIIIFMNITVFPSAIALIFKNAFSLRAFGGGLFGYTIMKAMRYGCARGVFSNEAGLGSSVIAHSASNTKEPVKQGLWGIVEIFLDTFVICTLTAVTLLCVAKKGGSIDFTNISANANVDKNSIANLAFTTSFGTVGKIIFAVILPLFAFTTIIAWSYYGEKAAGFLFSKKEKLGILIFKIIFIILIFVGAIVKSDVVWNLDDMFNALMALPNLIGLIICSGTINKITKNYFDRKKGIKVEPMLSAYPERNKELIEELEKEQAEGEEEPTI
;
A
#
# COMPACT_ATOMS: atom_id res chain seq x y z
N MET A 1 9.19 25.24 12.67
CA MET A 1 8.66 23.85 12.62
C MET A 1 7.28 23.77 13.22
N ASP A 2 7.05 24.26 14.44
CA ASP A 2 5.77 24.06 15.14
C ASP A 2 4.57 24.77 14.48
N THR A 3 4.74 25.99 13.94
CA THR A 3 3.66 26.69 13.20
C THR A 3 3.30 25.97 11.90
N LEU A 4 4.31 25.50 11.14
CA LEU A 4 4.10 24.72 9.92
C LEU A 4 3.36 23.41 10.22
N ASN A 5 3.77 22.70 11.28
CA ASN A 5 3.12 21.46 11.69
C ASN A 5 1.66 21.68 12.11
N LYS A 6 1.36 22.78 12.82
CA LYS A 6 -0.02 23.15 13.19
C LYS A 6 -0.90 23.42 11.97
N ILE A 7 -0.37 24.09 10.94
CA ILE A 7 -1.10 24.35 9.68
C ILE A 7 -1.36 23.03 8.95
N ILE A 8 -0.35 22.17 8.80
CA ILE A 8 -0.50 20.86 8.14
C ILE A 8 -1.52 20.01 8.89
N LEU A 9 -1.45 19.95 10.22
CA LEU A 9 -2.42 19.24 11.05
C LEU A 9 -3.84 19.76 10.84
N TRP A 10 -4.03 21.08 10.81
CA TRP A 10 -5.36 21.65 10.59
C TRP A 10 -5.93 21.27 9.21
N ILE A 11 -5.11 21.32 8.16
CA ILE A 11 -5.50 20.92 6.80
C ILE A 11 -5.83 19.42 6.76
N ASN A 12 -4.97 18.58 7.33
CA ASN A 12 -5.20 17.15 7.40
C ASN A 12 -6.47 16.83 8.17
N ASP A 13 -6.69 17.49 9.30
CA ASP A 13 -7.79 17.11 10.18
C ASP A 13 -9.16 17.53 9.67
N ASN A 14 -9.24 18.68 9.02
CA ASN A 14 -10.51 19.29 8.65
C ASN A 14 -10.83 19.17 7.16
N ILE A 15 -9.81 19.13 6.30
CA ILE A 15 -9.97 19.15 4.84
C ILE A 15 -9.65 17.78 4.25
N LEU A 16 -8.41 17.32 4.41
CA LEU A 16 -7.89 16.19 3.64
C LEU A 16 -8.25 14.82 4.21
N TRP A 17 -8.21 14.64 5.52
CA TRP A 17 -8.62 13.39 6.18
C TRP A 17 -9.86 13.61 7.05
N GLY A 18 -10.60 14.68 6.80
CA GLY A 18 -11.92 14.92 7.36
C GLY A 18 -12.97 13.97 6.77
N ILE A 19 -14.22 14.16 7.21
CA ILE A 19 -15.37 13.38 6.74
C ILE A 19 -15.48 13.35 5.20
N PRO A 20 -15.30 14.45 4.44
CA PRO A 20 -15.47 14.43 2.99
C PRO A 20 -14.57 13.43 2.26
N MET A 21 -13.29 13.33 2.64
CA MET A 21 -12.36 12.40 2.01
C MET A 21 -12.68 10.95 2.37
N VAL A 22 -12.99 10.67 3.64
CA VAL A 22 -13.40 9.32 4.07
C VAL A 22 -14.63 8.87 3.28
N VAL A 23 -15.61 9.77 3.10
CA VAL A 23 -16.79 9.52 2.26
C VAL A 23 -16.41 9.34 0.80
N ALA A 24 -15.48 10.13 0.25
CA ALA A 24 -15.03 9.97 -1.13
C ALA A 24 -14.37 8.61 -1.38
N ILE A 25 -13.44 8.19 -0.50
CA ILE A 25 -12.71 6.91 -0.65
C ILE A 25 -13.66 5.72 -0.44
N LEU A 26 -14.36 5.68 0.69
CA LEU A 26 -15.31 4.60 0.99
C LEU A 26 -16.45 4.58 -0.01
N GLY A 27 -17.02 5.74 -0.33
CA GLY A 27 -18.11 5.90 -1.27
C GLY A 27 -17.73 5.42 -2.67
N THR A 28 -16.51 5.70 -3.13
CA THR A 28 -15.98 5.17 -4.40
C THR A 28 -15.88 3.65 -4.34
N GLY A 29 -15.28 3.08 -3.29
CA GLY A 29 -15.15 1.62 -3.14
C GLY A 29 -16.51 0.90 -3.05
N ILE A 30 -17.47 1.47 -2.31
CA ILE A 30 -18.84 0.98 -2.20
C ILE A 30 -19.53 1.05 -3.57
N PHE A 31 -19.47 2.21 -4.24
CA PHE A 31 -20.06 2.41 -5.56
C PHE A 31 -19.52 1.40 -6.58
N LEU A 32 -18.20 1.28 -6.69
CA LEU A 32 -17.56 0.34 -7.61
C LEU A 32 -17.92 -1.12 -7.28
N SER A 33 -17.95 -1.48 -5.99
CA SER A 33 -18.34 -2.81 -5.52
C SER A 33 -19.78 -3.15 -5.89
N ILE A 34 -20.74 -2.25 -5.63
CA ILE A 34 -22.14 -2.46 -5.99
C ILE A 34 -22.29 -2.57 -7.51
N ARG A 35 -21.64 -1.67 -8.25
CA ARG A 35 -21.70 -1.63 -9.72
C ARG A 35 -21.11 -2.89 -10.36
N SER A 36 -20.12 -3.52 -9.72
CA SER A 36 -19.54 -4.81 -10.16
C SER A 36 -20.24 -6.03 -9.57
N ARG A 37 -21.32 -5.83 -8.81
CA ARG A 37 -22.07 -6.85 -8.07
C ARG A 37 -21.18 -7.63 -7.10
N PHE A 38 -20.37 -6.92 -6.31
CA PHE A 38 -19.45 -7.47 -5.31
C PHE A 38 -18.50 -8.53 -5.88
N LEU A 39 -17.79 -8.17 -6.96
CA LEU A 39 -16.87 -9.10 -7.63
C LEU A 39 -15.80 -9.63 -6.67
N GLN A 40 -15.29 -8.80 -5.76
CA GLN A 40 -14.30 -9.20 -4.76
C GLN A 40 -14.79 -10.33 -3.86
N VAL A 41 -16.11 -10.49 -3.67
CA VAL A 41 -16.71 -11.63 -2.97
C VAL A 41 -16.93 -12.79 -3.93
N ARG A 42 -17.64 -12.55 -5.04
CA ARG A 42 -18.03 -13.62 -5.99
C ARG A 42 -16.84 -14.31 -6.67
N LYS A 43 -15.72 -13.62 -6.82
CA LYS A 43 -14.50 -14.09 -7.48
C LYS A 43 -13.31 -14.17 -6.53
N PHE A 44 -13.51 -14.09 -5.21
CA PHE A 44 -12.44 -14.20 -4.22
C PHE A 44 -11.60 -15.48 -4.40
N HIS A 45 -12.27 -16.64 -4.44
CA HIS A 45 -11.59 -17.92 -4.66
C HIS A 45 -10.84 -17.97 -5.99
N HIS A 46 -11.43 -17.40 -7.05
CA HIS A 46 -10.79 -17.31 -8.36
C HIS A 46 -9.56 -16.42 -8.32
N ALA A 47 -9.61 -15.27 -7.62
CA ALA A 47 -8.46 -14.39 -7.45
C ALA A 47 -7.29 -15.14 -6.83
N HIS A 48 -7.49 -15.87 -5.74
CA HIS A 48 -6.45 -16.68 -5.09
C HIS A 48 -5.93 -17.83 -5.98
N LYS A 49 -6.83 -18.49 -6.72
CA LYS A 49 -6.47 -19.58 -7.63
C LYS A 49 -5.60 -19.10 -8.80
N GLU A 50 -5.83 -17.89 -9.30
CA GLU A 50 -5.08 -17.32 -10.44
C GLU A 50 -3.78 -16.60 -10.01
N THR A 51 -3.61 -16.33 -8.71
CA THR A 51 -2.49 -15.51 -8.20
C THR A 51 -1.62 -16.26 -7.18
N LEU A 52 -2.05 -16.30 -5.91
CA LEU A 52 -1.32 -16.89 -4.78
C LEU A 52 -0.98 -18.36 -4.98
N TYR A 53 -1.91 -19.18 -5.48
CA TYR A 53 -1.70 -20.62 -5.60
C TYR A 53 -0.61 -21.00 -6.63
N PRO A 54 -0.62 -20.47 -7.88
CA PRO A 54 0.47 -20.65 -8.83
C PRO A 54 1.80 -20.11 -8.31
N THR A 55 1.80 -18.98 -7.61
CA THR A 55 3.01 -18.37 -7.06
C THR A 55 3.63 -19.24 -5.97
N ILE A 56 2.85 -19.72 -5.00
CA ILE A 56 3.35 -20.62 -3.96
C ILE A 56 3.90 -21.91 -4.58
N LYS A 57 3.18 -22.50 -5.56
CA LYS A 57 3.68 -23.67 -6.30
C LYS A 57 4.96 -23.38 -7.08
N GLY A 58 5.07 -22.21 -7.69
CA GLY A 58 6.23 -21.78 -8.47
C GLY A 58 7.48 -21.49 -7.63
N VAL A 59 7.30 -21.08 -6.36
CA VAL A 59 8.39 -20.96 -5.37
C VAL A 59 8.91 -22.35 -4.97
N VAL A 60 8.02 -23.34 -4.84
CA VAL A 60 8.38 -24.74 -4.48
C VAL A 60 8.93 -25.53 -5.69
N LYS A 61 8.47 -25.23 -6.90
CA LYS A 61 8.95 -25.81 -8.16
C LYS A 61 9.22 -24.70 -9.17
N PRO A 62 10.48 -24.24 -9.32
CA PRO A 62 10.82 -23.19 -10.27
C PRO A 62 10.48 -23.63 -11.70
N GLN A 63 9.50 -22.96 -12.31
CA GLN A 63 9.15 -23.18 -13.71
C GLN A 63 10.21 -22.56 -14.65
N LYS A 64 10.30 -23.07 -15.88
CA LYS A 64 11.18 -22.53 -16.93
C LYS A 64 10.95 -21.02 -17.05
N LYS A 65 12.03 -20.25 -16.99
CA LYS A 65 11.99 -18.78 -17.14
C LYS A 65 11.38 -18.42 -18.48
N ARG A 66 10.19 -17.80 -18.46
CA ARG A 66 9.60 -17.12 -19.63
C ARG A 66 10.60 -16.10 -20.17
N LYS A 67 10.77 -16.06 -21.50
CA LYS A 67 11.60 -15.06 -22.17
C LYS A 67 10.96 -13.67 -21.98
N SER A 68 11.36 -12.96 -20.93
CA SER A 68 11.01 -11.56 -20.78
C SER A 68 11.86 -10.73 -21.74
N ASN A 69 11.23 -10.03 -22.68
CA ASN A 69 11.85 -8.88 -23.33
C ASN A 69 12.38 -7.95 -22.24
N GLY A 70 13.59 -7.42 -22.42
CA GLY A 70 14.45 -6.91 -21.34
C GLY A 70 13.94 -5.73 -20.48
N LYS A 71 12.67 -5.33 -20.57
CA LYS A 71 12.12 -4.05 -20.07
C LYS A 71 10.82 -4.14 -19.26
N THR A 72 10.28 -5.35 -19.06
CA THR A 72 9.11 -5.64 -18.20
C THR A 72 9.50 -6.60 -17.08
N ILE A 73 8.60 -6.78 -16.09
CA ILE A 73 8.76 -7.74 -14.98
C ILE A 73 7.61 -8.76 -14.99
N SER A 74 7.78 -9.89 -14.31
CA SER A 74 6.73 -10.91 -14.18
C SER A 74 5.54 -10.41 -13.35
N GLN A 75 4.39 -11.09 -13.42
CA GLN A 75 3.22 -10.76 -12.57
C GLN A 75 3.55 -10.79 -11.08
N PHE A 76 4.30 -11.81 -10.62
CA PHE A 76 4.69 -11.91 -9.22
C PHE A 76 5.70 -10.84 -8.82
N GLU A 77 6.69 -10.51 -9.65
CA GLU A 77 7.61 -9.40 -9.36
C GLU A 77 6.86 -8.06 -9.30
N ALA A 78 5.87 -7.85 -10.18
CA ALA A 78 5.03 -6.66 -10.17
C ALA A 78 4.19 -6.59 -8.90
N PHE A 79 3.55 -7.70 -8.52
CA PHE A 79 2.83 -7.82 -7.26
C PHE A 79 3.74 -7.63 -6.04
N ALA A 80 4.91 -8.27 -6.01
CA ALA A 80 5.88 -8.13 -4.93
C ALA A 80 6.37 -6.67 -4.80
N THR A 81 6.54 -5.97 -5.94
CA THR A 81 6.86 -4.55 -5.94
C THR A 81 5.68 -3.70 -5.44
N ALA A 82 4.46 -4.01 -5.86
CA ALA A 82 3.25 -3.32 -5.41
C ALA A 82 3.05 -3.46 -3.90
N ILE A 83 3.01 -4.71 -3.43
CA ILE A 83 2.84 -5.03 -2.02
C ILE A 83 4.04 -4.57 -1.18
N SER A 84 5.26 -4.45 -1.74
CA SER A 84 6.36 -3.82 -0.99
C SER A 84 6.13 -2.34 -0.71
N GLY A 85 5.35 -1.67 -1.55
CA GLY A 85 4.96 -0.26 -1.37
C GLY A 85 3.87 -0.09 -0.32
N THR A 86 2.92 -1.03 -0.25
CA THR A 86 1.80 -0.98 0.71
C THR A 86 2.19 -1.57 2.08
N VAL A 87 2.87 -2.72 2.08
CA VAL A 87 3.32 -3.40 3.29
C VAL A 87 4.62 -2.80 3.82
N GLY A 88 4.46 -1.79 4.67
CA GLY A 88 5.54 -0.98 5.24
C GLY A 88 5.34 -0.65 6.72
N THR A 89 5.91 0.46 7.17
CA THR A 89 5.70 0.91 8.56
C THR A 89 4.25 1.31 8.83
N GLY A 90 3.47 1.63 7.80
CA GLY A 90 2.03 1.90 7.91
C GLY A 90 1.25 0.73 8.56
N ASN A 91 1.58 -0.50 8.22
CA ASN A 91 0.92 -1.70 8.76
C ASN A 91 1.26 -1.99 10.21
N ILE A 92 2.34 -1.39 10.72
CA ILE A 92 2.83 -1.64 12.07
C ILE A 92 2.64 -0.38 12.93
N VAL A 93 3.42 0.66 12.63
CA VAL A 93 3.38 1.97 13.30
C VAL A 93 2.06 2.70 13.01
N GLY A 94 1.57 2.66 11.76
CA GLY A 94 0.31 3.32 11.38
C GLY A 94 -0.91 2.69 12.05
N VAL A 95 -0.96 1.36 12.15
CA VAL A 95 -1.99 0.62 12.90
C VAL A 95 -1.94 0.95 14.39
N ALA A 96 -0.75 0.94 14.99
CA ALA A 96 -0.57 1.35 16.39
C ALA A 96 -1.06 2.80 16.60
N GLY A 97 -0.70 3.72 15.71
CA GLY A 97 -1.16 5.10 15.72
C GLY A 97 -2.68 5.24 15.59
N ALA A 98 -3.31 4.43 14.73
CA ALA A 98 -4.77 4.37 14.58
C ALA A 98 -5.44 3.95 15.88
N MET A 99 -4.88 2.94 16.57
CA MET A 99 -5.40 2.46 17.85
C MET A 99 -5.17 3.46 18.98
N LEU A 100 -4.03 4.14 19.03
CA LEU A 100 -3.77 5.20 20.03
C LEU A 100 -4.73 6.38 19.86
N SER A 101 -5.02 6.77 18.62
CA SER A 101 -5.80 7.97 18.30
C SER A 101 -7.31 7.73 18.22
N GLY A 102 -7.72 6.56 17.73
CA GLY A 102 -9.13 6.17 17.49
C GLY A 102 -9.64 5.04 18.38
N GLY A 103 -8.78 4.47 19.23
CA GLY A 103 -9.11 3.30 20.05
C GLY A 103 -9.11 1.99 19.26
N PRO A 104 -9.37 0.85 19.94
CA PRO A 104 -9.38 -0.47 19.30
C PRO A 104 -10.41 -0.61 18.17
N GLY A 105 -11.47 0.21 18.20
CA GLY A 105 -12.51 0.24 17.17
C GLY A 105 -12.01 0.69 15.80
N ALA A 106 -10.89 1.41 15.72
CA ALA A 106 -10.29 1.83 14.45
C ALA A 106 -9.95 0.63 13.55
N VAL A 107 -9.58 -0.52 14.14
CA VAL A 107 -9.22 -1.75 13.41
C VAL A 107 -10.42 -2.29 12.61
N PHE A 108 -11.63 -2.23 13.17
CA PHE A 108 -12.84 -2.62 12.44
C PHE A 108 -13.06 -1.75 11.20
N TRP A 109 -12.86 -0.43 11.34
CA TRP A 109 -13.02 0.51 10.24
C TRP A 109 -11.90 0.42 9.20
N MET A 110 -10.71 -0.06 9.59
CA MET A 110 -9.67 -0.50 8.65
C MET A 110 -10.16 -1.69 7.81
N TRP A 111 -10.76 -2.73 8.44
CA TRP A 111 -11.33 -3.87 7.70
C TRP A 111 -12.46 -3.46 6.77
N PHE A 112 -13.35 -2.58 7.23
CA PHE A 112 -14.45 -2.07 6.44
C PHE A 112 -13.93 -1.32 5.20
N SER A 113 -12.94 -0.44 5.38
CA SER A 113 -12.29 0.26 4.28
C SER A 113 -11.58 -0.71 3.32
N ALA A 114 -10.81 -1.66 3.84
CA ALA A 114 -10.10 -2.65 3.03
C ALA A 114 -11.05 -3.55 2.22
N PHE A 115 -12.20 -3.92 2.78
CA PHE A 115 -13.19 -4.74 2.08
C PHE A 115 -13.66 -4.10 0.77
N PHE A 116 -13.98 -2.81 0.80
CA PHE A 116 -14.34 -2.05 -0.39
C PHE A 116 -13.10 -1.67 -1.21
N GLY A 117 -11.97 -1.46 -0.55
CA GLY A 117 -10.67 -1.19 -1.14
C GLY A 117 -10.17 -2.30 -2.07
N MET A 118 -10.50 -3.58 -1.81
CA MET A 118 -10.16 -4.70 -2.69
C MET A 118 -10.61 -4.46 -4.14
N PHE A 119 -11.85 -3.95 -4.33
CA PHE A 119 -12.36 -3.71 -5.67
C PHE A 119 -11.93 -2.35 -6.23
N THR A 120 -11.63 -1.37 -5.37
CA THR A 120 -10.97 -0.12 -5.79
C THR A 120 -9.60 -0.40 -6.40
N ASN A 121 -8.74 -1.15 -5.69
CA ASN A 121 -7.39 -1.50 -6.18
C ASN A 121 -7.46 -2.43 -7.42
N TYR A 122 -8.40 -3.39 -7.46
CA TYR A 122 -8.69 -4.15 -8.69
C TYR A 122 -8.98 -3.22 -9.88
N SER A 123 -9.82 -2.20 -9.67
CA SER A 123 -10.24 -1.26 -10.70
C SER A 123 -9.07 -0.39 -11.18
N GLU A 124 -8.23 0.07 -10.26
CA GLU A 124 -6.98 0.77 -10.57
C GLU A 124 -6.10 -0.10 -11.46
N ASN A 125 -5.83 -1.33 -11.05
CA ASN A 125 -4.98 -2.28 -11.79
C ASN A 125 -5.51 -2.59 -13.20
N VAL A 126 -6.83 -2.80 -13.34
CA VAL A 126 -7.45 -3.01 -14.67
C VAL A 126 -7.24 -1.79 -15.56
N LEU A 127 -7.50 -0.58 -15.06
CA LEU A 127 -7.32 0.65 -15.84
C LEU A 127 -5.86 0.93 -16.15
N GLY A 128 -4.97 0.73 -15.18
CA GLY A 128 -3.53 0.90 -15.36
C GLY A 128 -3.00 0.03 -16.48
N LEU A 129 -3.42 -1.24 -16.54
CA LEU A 129 -3.02 -2.14 -17.63
C LEU A 129 -3.63 -1.79 -18.97
N TYR A 130 -4.91 -1.43 -18.98
CA TYR A 130 -5.63 -1.11 -20.21
C TYR A 130 -5.13 0.18 -20.87
N TYR A 131 -4.75 1.18 -20.07
CA TYR A 131 -4.28 2.51 -20.52
C TYR A 131 -2.75 2.71 -20.47
N ARG A 132 -1.95 1.68 -20.12
CA ARG A 132 -0.49 1.82 -20.13
C ARG A 132 0.04 2.07 -21.54
N LYS A 133 1.07 2.90 -21.63
CA LYS A 133 1.79 3.18 -22.88
C LYS A 133 3.13 2.46 -22.88
N LYS A 134 3.55 2.03 -24.07
CA LYS A 134 4.89 1.56 -24.34
C LYS A 134 5.66 2.71 -24.99
N ASP A 135 6.78 3.11 -24.39
CA ASP A 135 7.64 4.14 -24.96
C ASP A 135 8.41 3.61 -26.19
N LYS A 136 9.09 4.50 -26.92
CA LYS A 136 9.96 4.13 -28.06
C LYS A 136 11.11 3.21 -27.66
N ASN A 137 11.49 3.25 -26.38
CA ASN A 137 12.51 2.38 -25.83
C ASN A 137 11.92 1.04 -25.40
N GLY A 138 10.62 0.75 -25.58
CA GLY A 138 10.00 -0.50 -25.14
C GLY A 138 9.76 -0.63 -23.63
N THR A 139 9.96 0.43 -22.84
CA THR A 139 9.55 0.50 -21.44
C THR A 139 8.04 0.72 -21.37
N VAL A 140 7.40 0.05 -20.43
CA VAL A 140 5.97 0.23 -20.18
C VAL A 140 5.78 1.20 -19.01
N SER A 141 4.87 2.15 -19.19
CA SER A 141 4.47 3.14 -18.18
C SER A 141 2.95 3.22 -18.12
N GLY A 142 2.40 3.04 -16.92
CA GLY A 142 0.96 3.11 -16.66
C GLY A 142 0.70 3.69 -15.27
N GLY A 143 -0.55 3.71 -14.86
CA GLY A 143 -1.01 4.33 -13.62
C GLY A 143 -2.05 5.43 -13.83
N PRO A 144 -2.46 6.13 -12.76
CA PRO A 144 -3.62 7.02 -12.80
C PRO A 144 -3.45 8.22 -13.71
N MET A 145 -2.24 8.78 -13.79
CA MET A 145 -1.92 9.85 -14.74
C MET A 145 -2.26 9.49 -16.20
N TYR A 146 -2.20 8.22 -16.57
CA TYR A 146 -2.55 7.76 -17.92
C TYR A 146 -4.05 7.52 -18.08
N TYR A 147 -4.70 6.76 -17.20
CA TYR A 147 -6.13 6.49 -17.37
C TYR A 147 -7.02 7.68 -17.03
N ILE A 148 -6.58 8.63 -16.19
CA ILE A 148 -7.29 9.90 -15.99
C ILE A 148 -7.20 10.75 -17.26
N LYS A 149 -6.01 10.83 -17.86
CA LYS A 149 -5.79 11.60 -19.09
C LYS A 149 -6.56 11.02 -20.27
N GLU A 150 -6.45 9.71 -20.51
CA GLU A 150 -6.92 9.07 -21.74
C GLU A 150 -8.32 8.44 -21.57
N GLY A 151 -8.60 7.86 -20.40
CA GLY A 151 -9.88 7.24 -20.10
C GLY A 151 -10.93 8.24 -19.63
N ALA A 152 -10.62 9.00 -18.57
CA ALA A 152 -11.52 10.03 -18.06
C ALA A 152 -11.51 11.32 -18.90
N LYS A 153 -10.57 11.45 -19.86
CA LYS A 153 -10.39 12.62 -20.72
C LYS A 153 -10.11 13.92 -19.95
N LEU A 154 -9.45 13.82 -18.80
CA LEU A 154 -9.09 14.94 -17.93
C LEU A 154 -7.56 15.08 -17.83
N PRO A 155 -6.86 15.54 -18.89
CA PRO A 155 -5.40 15.61 -18.90
C PRO A 155 -4.83 16.48 -17.77
N TRP A 156 -5.52 17.56 -17.40
CA TRP A 156 -5.12 18.44 -16.30
C TRP A 156 -5.15 17.72 -14.95
N LEU A 157 -6.14 16.84 -14.74
CA LEU A 157 -6.28 16.07 -13.51
C LEU A 157 -5.23 14.96 -13.42
N GLY A 158 -4.88 14.34 -14.56
CA GLY A 158 -3.74 13.41 -14.63
C GLY A 158 -2.40 14.08 -14.35
N PHE A 159 -2.24 15.36 -14.72
CA PHE A 159 -1.06 16.17 -14.38
C PHE A 159 -0.99 16.48 -12.88
N ILE A 160 -2.12 16.87 -12.26
CA ILE A 160 -2.21 17.07 -10.80
C ILE A 160 -1.85 15.77 -10.06
N PHE A 161 -2.43 14.64 -10.48
CA PHE A 161 -2.10 13.33 -9.90
C PHE A 161 -0.59 13.08 -9.90
N ALA A 162 0.08 13.29 -11.03
CA ALA A 162 1.51 13.02 -11.15
C ALA A 162 2.35 13.94 -10.25
N ILE A 163 1.97 15.21 -10.09
CA ILE A 163 2.63 16.13 -9.14
C ILE A 163 2.47 15.61 -7.71
N CYS A 164 1.23 15.31 -7.31
CA CYS A 164 0.95 14.79 -5.96
C CYS A 164 1.67 13.47 -5.71
N CYS A 165 1.76 12.58 -6.70
CA CYS A 165 2.47 11.31 -6.61
C CYS A 165 3.98 11.49 -6.39
N MET A 166 4.62 12.46 -7.05
CA MET A 166 6.03 12.77 -6.77
C MET A 166 6.25 13.24 -5.32
N PHE A 167 5.36 14.09 -4.82
CA PHE A 167 5.44 14.57 -3.42
C PHE A 167 5.12 13.46 -2.42
N ALA A 168 4.10 12.63 -2.68
CA ALA A 168 3.75 11.48 -1.86
C ALA A 168 4.89 10.46 -1.82
N ALA A 169 5.57 10.20 -2.94
CA ALA A 169 6.75 9.36 -2.97
C ALA A 169 7.85 9.87 -2.03
N VAL A 170 8.14 11.17 -2.09
CA VAL A 170 9.10 11.80 -1.16
C VAL A 170 8.63 11.67 0.30
N GLY A 171 7.36 11.95 0.59
CA GLY A 171 6.76 11.79 1.92
C GLY A 171 6.93 10.39 2.48
N MET A 172 6.58 9.38 1.68
CA MET A 172 6.74 7.97 2.04
C MET A 172 8.22 7.63 2.27
N GLY A 173 9.12 8.08 1.40
CA GLY A 173 10.56 7.92 1.61
C GLY A 173 11.04 8.48 2.96
N MET A 174 10.54 9.66 3.35
CA MET A 174 10.85 10.30 4.63
C MET A 174 10.27 9.52 5.83
N VAL A 175 9.00 9.13 5.78
CA VAL A 175 8.30 8.39 6.86
C VAL A 175 8.94 7.04 7.12
N GLN A 176 9.28 6.29 6.08
CA GLN A 176 9.92 4.99 6.21
C GLN A 176 11.32 5.13 6.80
N SER A 177 12.13 6.07 6.30
CA SER A 177 13.48 6.35 6.83
C SER A 177 13.43 6.79 8.31
N ASN A 178 12.43 7.61 8.65
CA ASN A 178 12.19 8.05 10.02
C ASN A 178 11.88 6.88 10.97
N SER A 179 11.02 5.96 10.52
CA SER A 179 10.63 4.79 11.32
C SER A 179 11.82 3.85 11.56
N ILE A 180 12.68 3.64 10.55
CA ILE A 180 13.95 2.89 10.70
C ILE A 180 14.84 3.56 11.75
N SER A 181 15.02 4.88 11.61
CA SER A 181 15.83 5.66 12.54
C SER A 181 15.30 5.55 13.97
N GLY A 182 14.00 5.75 14.19
CA GLY A 182 13.38 5.69 15.51
C GLY A 182 13.48 4.31 16.17
N ILE A 183 13.28 3.21 15.42
CA ILE A 183 13.39 1.88 16.00
C ILE A 183 14.83 1.51 16.36
N LEU A 184 15.81 1.88 15.53
CA LEU A 184 17.21 1.57 15.79
C LEU A 184 17.76 2.40 16.95
N GLN A 185 17.38 3.69 17.05
CA GLN A 185 17.72 4.55 18.17
C GLN A 185 17.21 3.98 19.50
N SER A 186 15.90 3.74 19.60
CA SER A 186 15.27 3.16 20.80
C SER A 186 15.81 1.75 21.10
N THR A 187 16.34 1.07 20.08
CA THR A 187 16.96 -0.24 20.25
C THR A 187 18.33 -0.18 20.90
N ILE A 188 19.19 0.69 20.38
CA ILE A 188 20.61 0.77 20.72
C ILE A 188 20.85 1.54 22.03
N THR A 189 20.13 2.65 22.28
CA THR A 189 20.42 3.49 23.45
C THR A 189 19.21 4.30 23.92
N THR A 190 19.18 4.57 25.23
CA THR A 190 18.22 5.50 25.87
C THR A 190 18.80 6.89 26.08
N ASP A 191 20.05 7.12 25.70
CA ASP A 191 20.78 8.39 25.85
C ASP A 191 20.45 9.33 24.68
N SER A 192 19.81 10.46 24.98
CA SER A 192 19.30 11.43 24.03
C SER A 192 20.35 12.03 23.08
N ASP A 193 21.59 12.22 23.54
CA ASP A 193 22.64 12.80 22.70
C ASP A 193 23.21 11.76 21.72
N LYS A 194 23.32 10.51 22.17
CA LYS A 194 23.72 9.39 21.30
C LYS A 194 22.64 9.06 20.27
N GLN A 195 21.36 9.23 20.60
CA GLN A 195 20.25 9.01 19.66
C GLN A 195 20.33 9.93 18.42
N LYS A 196 20.72 11.19 18.59
CA LYS A 196 20.93 12.09 17.44
C LYS A 196 22.03 11.58 16.52
N ILE A 197 23.18 11.20 17.07
CA ILE A 197 24.31 10.66 16.28
C ILE A 197 23.88 9.39 15.54
N ILE A 198 23.15 8.49 16.21
CA ILE A 198 22.61 7.27 15.59
C ILE A 198 21.67 7.61 14.43
N SER A 199 20.83 8.64 14.55
CA SER A 199 19.94 9.08 13.46
C SER A 199 20.71 9.43 12.19
N TYR A 200 21.82 10.16 12.31
CA TYR A 200 22.66 10.52 11.17
C TYR A 200 23.31 9.29 10.53
N ILE A 201 23.84 8.36 11.35
CA ILE A 201 24.48 7.13 10.86
C ILE A 201 23.46 6.24 10.15
N VAL A 202 22.30 6.02 10.77
CA VAL A 202 21.21 5.22 10.18
C VAL A 202 20.74 5.86 8.87
N GLY A 203 20.50 7.17 8.87
CA GLY A 203 20.12 7.90 7.66
C GLY A 203 21.15 7.72 6.53
N ALA A 204 22.45 7.81 6.84
CA ALA A 204 23.51 7.61 5.84
C ALA A 204 23.52 6.18 5.29
N ILE A 205 23.40 5.17 6.15
CA ILE A 205 23.36 3.76 5.75
C ILE A 205 22.14 3.47 4.88
N VAL A 206 20.94 3.86 5.32
CA VAL A 206 19.70 3.67 4.54
C VAL A 206 19.84 4.32 3.17
N THR A 207 20.30 5.57 3.13
CA THR A 207 20.50 6.32 1.87
C THR A 207 21.48 5.60 0.94
N ALA A 208 22.61 5.12 1.45
CA ALA A 208 23.61 4.40 0.66
C ALA A 208 23.04 3.12 0.03
N ILE A 209 22.27 2.33 0.79
CA ILE A 209 21.66 1.10 0.27
C ILE A 209 20.57 1.43 -0.76
N VAL A 210 19.75 2.48 -0.53
CA VAL A 210 18.73 2.93 -1.49
C VAL A 210 19.36 3.31 -2.83
N ILE A 211 20.48 4.06 -2.81
CA ILE A 211 21.21 4.45 -4.03
C ILE A 211 21.58 3.21 -4.86
N LEU A 212 22.10 2.16 -4.23
CA LEU A 212 22.51 0.93 -4.92
C LEU A 212 21.34 0.24 -5.65
N ILE A 213 20.13 0.31 -5.11
CA ILE A 213 18.96 -0.38 -5.68
C ILE A 213 18.22 0.50 -6.70
N VAL A 214 17.93 1.75 -6.35
CA VAL A 214 17.13 2.69 -7.16
C VAL A 214 17.80 3.05 -8.49
N LEU A 215 19.14 3.09 -8.52
CA LEU A 215 19.87 3.31 -9.76
C LEU A 215 19.73 2.14 -10.76
N GLY A 216 19.36 0.95 -10.30
CA GLY A 216 19.17 -0.24 -11.15
C GLY A 216 17.81 -0.33 -11.87
N GLY A 217 16.87 0.57 -11.57
CA GLY A 217 15.52 0.59 -12.18
C GLY A 217 14.63 -0.60 -11.82
N ILE A 218 13.46 -0.68 -12.47
CA ILE A 218 12.35 -1.59 -12.08
C ILE A 218 12.72 -3.06 -11.99
N LYS A 219 13.67 -3.55 -12.79
CA LYS A 219 14.09 -4.95 -12.74
C LYS A 219 14.84 -5.30 -11.46
N ARG A 220 15.76 -4.42 -11.03
CA ARG A 220 16.49 -4.61 -9.77
C ARG A 220 15.53 -4.50 -8.59
N ILE A 221 14.59 -3.56 -8.68
CA ILE A 221 13.51 -3.37 -7.71
C ILE A 221 12.65 -4.63 -7.60
N GLY A 222 12.08 -5.13 -8.70
CA GLY A 222 11.21 -6.32 -8.69
C GLY A 222 11.91 -7.59 -8.26
N LYS A 223 13.18 -7.80 -8.66
CA LYS A 223 13.98 -8.93 -8.19
C LYS A 223 14.27 -8.86 -6.70
N PHE A 224 14.57 -7.67 -6.17
CA PHE A 224 14.78 -7.48 -4.75
C PHE A 224 13.47 -7.70 -3.96
N ALA A 225 12.37 -7.08 -4.40
CA ALA A 225 11.07 -7.18 -3.76
C ALA A 225 10.55 -8.62 -3.73
N SER A 226 10.65 -9.36 -4.84
CA SER A 226 10.21 -10.77 -4.92
C SER A 226 10.97 -11.71 -3.99
N LEU A 227 12.18 -11.35 -3.55
CA LEU A 227 12.95 -12.10 -2.55
C LEU A 227 12.62 -11.65 -1.13
N VAL A 228 12.63 -10.33 -0.87
CA VAL A 228 12.58 -9.78 0.49
C VAL A 228 11.18 -9.75 1.06
N VAL A 229 10.17 -9.44 0.24
CA VAL A 229 8.77 -9.31 0.71
C VAL A 229 8.23 -10.62 1.29
N PRO A 230 8.35 -11.79 0.62
CA PRO A 230 7.85 -13.02 1.22
C PRO A 230 8.58 -13.38 2.52
N PHE A 231 9.89 -13.13 2.58
CA PHE A 231 10.71 -13.38 3.76
C PHE A 231 10.28 -12.51 4.95
N MET A 232 10.18 -11.19 4.76
CA MET A 232 9.82 -10.26 5.84
C MET A 232 8.38 -10.50 6.33
N ALA A 233 7.45 -10.77 5.42
CA ALA A 233 6.06 -11.04 5.77
C ALA A 233 5.93 -12.35 6.56
N LEU A 234 6.59 -13.43 6.11
CA LEU A 234 6.55 -14.71 6.81
C LEU A 234 7.19 -14.62 8.20
N LEU A 235 8.34 -13.94 8.31
CA LEU A 235 9.01 -13.70 9.59
C LEU A 235 8.07 -12.97 10.57
N PHE A 236 7.44 -11.88 10.13
CA PHE A 236 6.48 -11.14 10.95
C PHE A 236 5.26 -12.00 11.34
N ILE A 237 4.67 -12.71 10.39
CA ILE A 237 3.48 -13.55 10.61
C ILE A 237 3.78 -14.65 11.63
N ILE A 238 4.93 -15.33 11.52
CA ILE A 238 5.33 -16.38 12.48
C ILE A 238 5.48 -15.79 13.88
N CYS A 239 6.21 -14.69 14.04
CA CYS A 239 6.37 -14.04 15.34
C CYS A 239 5.02 -13.59 15.92
N ALA A 240 4.14 -13.02 15.10
CA ALA A 240 2.82 -12.58 15.54
C ALA A 240 1.95 -13.76 16.01
N PHE A 241 1.96 -14.89 15.31
CA PHE A 241 1.26 -16.08 15.76
C PHE A 241 1.83 -16.61 17.08
N ILE A 242 3.15 -16.65 17.25
CA ILE A 242 3.77 -17.05 18.53
C ILE A 242 3.27 -16.15 19.66
N ILE A 243 3.27 -14.82 19.47
CA ILE A 243 2.74 -13.86 20.46
C ILE A 243 1.27 -14.14 20.76
N ILE A 244 0.45 -14.40 19.74
CA ILE A 244 -0.98 -14.72 19.94
C ILE A 244 -1.15 -16.00 20.75
N PHE A 245 -0.39 -17.07 20.45
CA PHE A 245 -0.46 -18.33 21.20
C PHE A 245 0.01 -18.17 22.66
N MET A 246 1.04 -17.36 22.92
CA MET A 246 1.46 -17.01 24.29
C MET A 246 0.40 -16.23 25.07
N ASN A 247 -0.56 -15.63 24.36
CA ASN A 247 -1.63 -14.79 24.90
C ASN A 247 -3.02 -15.36 24.57
N ILE A 248 -3.14 -16.67 24.33
CA ILE A 248 -4.36 -17.29 23.80
C ILE A 248 -5.57 -17.10 24.72
N THR A 249 -5.34 -17.01 26.03
CA THR A 249 -6.41 -16.79 27.03
C THR A 249 -7.06 -15.41 26.91
N VAL A 250 -6.30 -14.39 26.50
CA VAL A 250 -6.79 -13.02 26.31
C VAL A 250 -7.16 -12.71 24.87
N PHE A 251 -6.82 -13.56 23.91
CA PHE A 251 -7.09 -13.36 22.48
C PHE A 251 -8.58 -13.13 22.15
N PRO A 252 -9.55 -13.94 22.64
CA PRO A 252 -10.97 -13.65 22.43
C PRO A 252 -11.37 -12.29 23.02
N SER A 253 -10.79 -11.97 24.18
CA SER A 253 -10.70 -10.65 24.81
C SER A 253 -10.42 -9.52 23.83
N ALA A 254 -9.26 -9.62 23.19
CA ALA A 254 -8.71 -8.62 22.29
C ALA A 254 -9.61 -8.42 21.06
N ILE A 255 -10.09 -9.49 20.44
CA ILE A 255 -11.00 -9.42 19.30
C ILE A 255 -12.33 -8.77 19.69
N ALA A 256 -12.92 -9.17 20.82
CA ALA A 256 -14.16 -8.57 21.30
C ALA A 256 -14.01 -7.06 21.56
N LEU A 257 -12.83 -6.60 21.98
CA LEU A 257 -12.55 -5.19 22.23
C LEU A 257 -12.62 -4.36 20.94
N ILE A 258 -12.19 -4.91 19.79
CA ILE A 258 -12.27 -4.24 18.48
C ILE A 258 -13.74 -3.94 18.16
N PHE A 259 -14.60 -4.96 18.14
CA PHE A 259 -16.02 -4.78 17.83
C PHE A 259 -16.74 -3.91 18.85
N LYS A 260 -16.46 -4.10 20.14
CA LYS A 260 -17.08 -3.32 21.21
C LYS A 260 -16.76 -1.83 21.09
N ASN A 261 -15.53 -1.46 20.74
CA ASN A 261 -15.14 -0.05 20.59
C ASN A 261 -15.52 0.53 19.22
N ALA A 262 -15.65 -0.31 18.18
CA ALA A 262 -16.12 0.15 16.87
C ALA A 262 -17.58 0.64 16.92
N PHE A 263 -18.39 0.00 17.77
CA PHE A 263 -19.83 0.28 17.94
C PHE A 263 -20.19 0.68 19.38
N SER A 264 -19.24 1.20 20.16
CA SER A 264 -19.43 1.47 21.59
C SER A 264 -20.54 2.49 21.82
N LEU A 265 -21.69 2.01 22.32
CA LEU A 265 -22.86 2.78 22.74
C LEU A 265 -22.77 3.32 24.19
N ARG A 266 -21.65 3.10 24.90
CA ARG A 266 -21.50 3.47 26.32
C ARG A 266 -21.13 4.96 26.48
N ALA A 267 -22.06 5.85 26.18
CA ALA A 267 -22.15 7.19 26.78
C ALA A 267 -23.54 7.79 26.48
N PHE A 268 -24.27 8.13 27.54
CA PHE A 268 -25.58 8.80 27.52
C PHE A 268 -25.52 10.09 26.66
N GLY A 269 -26.43 10.26 25.69
CA GLY A 269 -26.63 11.51 24.94
C GLY A 269 -25.97 11.57 23.54
N GLY A 270 -26.80 11.63 22.49
CA GLY A 270 -26.44 11.47 21.07
C GLY A 270 -25.37 12.39 20.45
N GLY A 271 -24.87 13.41 21.15
CA GLY A 271 -23.82 14.31 20.67
C GLY A 271 -22.39 13.75 20.82
N LEU A 272 -22.07 13.18 21.99
CA LEU A 272 -20.79 12.48 22.21
C LEU A 272 -20.78 11.09 21.53
N PHE A 273 -21.96 10.50 21.32
CA PHE A 273 -22.16 9.23 20.61
C PHE A 273 -21.53 9.21 19.22
N GLY A 274 -21.85 10.23 18.41
CA GLY A 274 -21.30 10.35 17.07
C GLY A 274 -19.79 10.58 17.09
N TYR A 275 -19.28 11.33 18.08
CA TYR A 275 -17.88 11.75 18.10
C TYR A 275 -16.90 10.58 18.23
N THR A 276 -17.13 9.64 19.16
CA THR A 276 -16.18 8.53 19.39
C THR A 276 -16.19 7.52 18.23
N ILE A 277 -17.38 7.18 17.70
CA ILE A 277 -17.50 6.31 16.51
C ILE A 277 -16.89 7.01 15.30
N MET A 278 -17.19 8.29 15.09
CA MET A 278 -16.63 9.08 14.00
C MET A 278 -15.10 9.16 14.10
N LYS A 279 -14.55 9.29 15.32
CA LYS A 279 -13.10 9.30 15.53
C LYS A 279 -12.48 7.94 15.18
N ALA A 280 -13.05 6.85 15.68
CA ALA A 280 -12.60 5.49 15.33
C ALA A 280 -12.70 5.22 13.82
N MET A 281 -13.80 5.65 13.19
CA MET A 281 -14.00 5.53 11.74
C MET A 281 -13.02 6.37 10.95
N ARG A 282 -12.82 7.63 11.33
CA ARG A 282 -11.92 8.56 10.65
C ARG A 282 -10.48 8.06 10.69
N TYR A 283 -9.97 7.72 11.87
CA TYR A 283 -8.61 7.19 12.00
C TYR A 283 -8.48 5.77 11.41
N GLY A 284 -9.49 4.92 11.57
CA GLY A 284 -9.50 3.57 11.00
C GLY A 284 -9.51 3.58 9.48
N CYS A 285 -10.39 4.36 8.84
CA CYS A 285 -10.43 4.46 7.39
C CYS A 285 -9.21 5.19 6.83
N ALA A 286 -8.77 6.31 7.45
CA ALA A 286 -7.57 7.02 7.00
C ALA A 286 -6.32 6.12 7.06
N ARG A 287 -6.12 5.41 8.18
CA ARG A 287 -4.96 4.50 8.33
C ARG A 287 -5.11 3.20 7.55
N GLY A 288 -6.34 2.73 7.35
CA GLY A 288 -6.64 1.62 6.45
C GLY A 288 -6.22 1.92 5.02
N VAL A 289 -6.64 3.07 4.49
CA VAL A 289 -6.27 3.53 3.14
C VAL A 289 -4.78 3.82 3.04
N PHE A 290 -4.17 4.42 4.08
CA PHE A 290 -2.73 4.64 4.11
C PHE A 290 -1.94 3.32 4.04
N SER A 291 -2.41 2.29 4.75
CA SER A 291 -1.76 0.98 4.78
C SER A 291 -1.87 0.25 3.44
N ASN A 292 -3.10 0.10 2.93
CA ASN A 292 -3.34 -0.74 1.75
C ASN A 292 -3.33 0.03 0.43
N GLU A 293 -3.23 1.36 0.49
CA GLU A 293 -3.19 2.30 -0.63
C GLU A 293 -4.39 2.22 -1.60
N ALA A 294 -5.49 1.58 -1.22
CA ALA A 294 -6.66 1.46 -2.08
C ALA A 294 -7.32 2.83 -2.29
N GLY A 295 -7.40 3.28 -3.54
CA GLY A 295 -7.92 4.61 -3.89
C GLY A 295 -6.85 5.69 -3.95
N LEU A 296 -5.60 5.39 -3.57
CA LEU A 296 -4.46 6.29 -3.80
C LEU A 296 -3.97 6.21 -5.25
N GLY A 297 -4.01 5.02 -5.87
CA GLY A 297 -3.57 4.80 -7.25
C GLY A 297 -2.05 4.68 -7.42
N SER A 298 -1.31 4.40 -6.35
CA SER A 298 0.15 4.19 -6.35
C SER A 298 0.54 2.77 -6.79
N SER A 299 -0.02 1.72 -6.19
CA SER A 299 0.31 0.30 -6.45
C SER A 299 0.18 -0.10 -7.93
N VAL A 300 -0.83 0.46 -8.62
CA VAL A 300 -1.06 0.23 -10.06
C VAL A 300 0.13 0.64 -10.94
N ILE A 301 0.98 1.56 -10.49
CA ILE A 301 2.18 1.96 -11.22
C ILE A 301 3.15 0.77 -11.33
N ALA A 302 3.34 -0.01 -10.25
CA ALA A 302 4.10 -1.26 -10.29
C ALA A 302 3.39 -2.33 -11.14
N HIS A 303 2.09 -2.53 -10.94
CA HIS A 303 1.34 -3.53 -11.70
C HIS A 303 1.39 -3.30 -13.21
N SER A 304 1.39 -2.03 -13.65
CA SER A 304 1.48 -1.64 -15.06
C SER A 304 2.76 -2.12 -15.74
N ALA A 305 3.84 -2.37 -14.98
CA ALA A 305 5.11 -2.88 -15.49
C ALA A 305 5.12 -4.41 -15.75
N SER A 306 4.05 -5.12 -15.39
CA SER A 306 3.90 -6.54 -15.61
C SER A 306 3.89 -6.90 -17.10
N ASN A 307 4.45 -8.06 -17.46
CA ASN A 307 4.38 -8.63 -18.80
C ASN A 307 3.05 -9.33 -19.14
N THR A 308 2.06 -9.29 -18.24
CA THR A 308 0.73 -9.86 -18.50
C THR A 308 -0.04 -9.05 -19.54
N LYS A 309 -0.83 -9.73 -20.37
CA LYS A 309 -1.64 -9.13 -21.43
C LYS A 309 -3.05 -8.82 -20.95
N GLU A 310 -3.56 -9.63 -20.03
CA GLU A 310 -4.92 -9.54 -19.51
C GLU A 310 -5.04 -8.55 -18.35
N PRO A 311 -5.74 -7.41 -18.52
CA PRO A 311 -5.92 -6.42 -17.45
C PRO A 311 -6.58 -7.02 -16.21
N VAL A 312 -7.53 -7.95 -16.41
CA VAL A 312 -8.27 -8.59 -15.31
C VAL A 312 -7.39 -9.52 -14.49
N LYS A 313 -6.48 -10.29 -15.12
CA LYS A 313 -5.53 -11.15 -14.37
C LYS A 313 -4.70 -10.32 -13.40
N GLN A 314 -4.22 -9.15 -13.83
CA GLN A 314 -3.51 -8.24 -12.94
C GLN A 314 -4.43 -7.54 -11.92
N GLY A 315 -5.67 -7.22 -12.30
CA GLY A 315 -6.68 -6.73 -11.38
C GLY A 315 -6.90 -7.66 -10.18
N LEU A 316 -6.93 -8.99 -10.41
CA LEU A 316 -7.11 -9.99 -9.35
C LEU A 316 -5.98 -9.97 -8.31
N TRP A 317 -4.75 -9.59 -8.70
CA TRP A 317 -3.66 -9.38 -7.75
C TRP A 317 -3.95 -8.24 -6.76
N GLY A 318 -4.69 -7.21 -7.19
CA GLY A 318 -5.11 -6.11 -6.33
C GLY A 318 -6.05 -6.55 -5.20
N ILE A 319 -6.93 -7.53 -5.44
CA ILE A 319 -7.79 -8.10 -4.38
C ILE A 319 -6.92 -8.79 -3.32
N VAL A 320 -5.94 -9.57 -3.77
CA VAL A 320 -5.02 -10.33 -2.91
C VAL A 320 -4.10 -9.41 -2.13
N GLU A 321 -3.61 -8.34 -2.75
CA GLU A 321 -2.78 -7.32 -2.12
C GLU A 321 -3.46 -6.72 -0.89
N ILE A 322 -4.68 -6.19 -1.06
CA ILE A 322 -5.45 -5.59 0.04
C ILE A 322 -5.81 -6.62 1.13
N PHE A 323 -6.07 -7.86 0.74
CA PHE A 323 -6.33 -8.94 1.69
C PHE A 323 -5.11 -9.23 2.58
N LEU A 324 -3.93 -9.44 1.98
CA LEU A 324 -2.71 -9.72 2.72
C LEU A 324 -2.28 -8.53 3.59
N ASP A 325 -2.38 -7.32 3.06
CA ASP A 325 -2.05 -6.10 3.78
C ASP A 325 -2.89 -5.94 5.05
N THR A 326 -4.21 -5.81 4.91
CA THR A 326 -5.05 -5.36 6.01
C THR A 326 -5.62 -6.52 6.83
N PHE A 327 -6.14 -7.56 6.16
CA PHE A 327 -6.78 -8.70 6.87
C PHE A 327 -5.75 -9.65 7.48
N VAL A 328 -4.50 -9.64 7.01
CA VAL A 328 -3.42 -10.44 7.60
C VAL A 328 -2.46 -9.56 8.41
N ILE A 329 -1.64 -8.73 7.76
CA ILE A 329 -0.55 -8.02 8.46
C ILE A 329 -1.10 -7.03 9.48
N CYS A 330 -1.97 -6.10 9.10
CA CYS A 330 -2.51 -5.09 10.02
C CYS A 330 -3.32 -5.71 11.16
N THR A 331 -4.06 -6.78 10.87
CA THR A 331 -4.83 -7.51 11.87
C THR A 331 -3.91 -8.17 12.89
N LEU A 332 -2.83 -8.82 12.44
CA LEU A 332 -1.83 -9.41 13.32
C LEU A 332 -1.13 -8.34 14.18
N THR A 333 -0.76 -7.19 13.61
CA THR A 333 -0.25 -6.04 14.38
C THR A 333 -1.24 -5.63 15.49
N ALA A 334 -2.49 -5.36 15.12
CA ALA A 334 -3.49 -4.88 16.07
C ALA A 334 -3.75 -5.89 17.20
N VAL A 335 -3.94 -7.15 16.84
CA VAL A 335 -4.27 -8.21 17.80
C VAL A 335 -3.10 -8.51 18.74
N THR A 336 -1.86 -8.56 18.24
CA THR A 336 -0.69 -8.77 19.10
C THR A 336 -0.52 -7.65 20.11
N LEU A 337 -0.68 -6.39 19.70
CA LEU A 337 -0.67 -5.23 20.59
C LEU A 337 -1.79 -5.28 21.63
N LEU A 338 -3.02 -5.60 21.21
CA LEU A 338 -4.16 -5.72 22.13
C LEU A 338 -4.00 -6.85 23.15
N CYS A 339 -3.49 -8.00 22.73
CA CYS A 339 -3.21 -9.13 23.61
C CYS A 339 -2.20 -8.74 24.70
N VAL A 340 -1.09 -8.11 24.31
CA VAL A 340 -0.04 -7.68 25.24
C VAL A 340 -0.52 -6.56 26.16
N ALA A 341 -1.24 -5.57 25.64
CA ALA A 341 -1.86 -4.52 26.44
C ALA A 341 -2.77 -5.11 27.54
N LYS A 342 -3.62 -6.08 27.18
CA LYS A 342 -4.60 -6.68 28.11
C LYS A 342 -3.96 -7.57 29.19
N LYS A 343 -2.82 -8.21 28.92
CA LYS A 343 -2.16 -9.12 29.87
C LYS A 343 -1.26 -8.38 30.89
N GLY A 344 -1.39 -7.06 31.01
CA GLY A 344 -0.60 -6.21 31.91
C GLY A 344 0.38 -5.27 31.20
N GLY A 345 0.14 -4.95 29.94
CA GLY A 345 0.95 -3.99 29.20
C GLY A 345 0.77 -2.56 29.72
N SER A 346 1.78 -1.72 29.50
CA SER A 346 1.84 -0.32 29.96
C SER A 346 0.90 0.66 29.22
N ILE A 347 0.05 0.16 28.32
CA ILE A 347 -0.79 0.98 27.44
C ILE A 347 -2.23 0.48 27.48
N ASP A 348 -3.14 1.43 27.73
CA ASP A 348 -4.56 1.22 27.56
C ASP A 348 -5.03 1.93 26.28
N PHE A 349 -5.25 1.16 25.21
CA PHE A 349 -5.75 1.69 23.94
C PHE A 349 -7.17 2.28 24.03
N THR A 350 -7.92 2.03 25.11
CA THR A 350 -9.26 2.62 25.29
C THR A 350 -9.21 4.06 25.83
N ASN A 351 -8.10 4.46 26.46
CA ASN A 351 -7.91 5.81 26.98
C ASN A 351 -7.17 6.71 25.98
N ILE A 352 -7.92 7.19 24.98
CA ILE A 352 -7.38 8.01 23.88
C ILE A 352 -6.68 9.29 24.40
N SER A 353 -7.23 9.94 25.43
CA SER A 353 -6.66 11.19 25.97
C SER A 353 -5.29 10.96 26.63
N ALA A 354 -5.13 9.86 27.37
CA ALA A 354 -3.84 9.49 27.96
C ALA A 354 -2.78 9.14 26.91
N ASN A 355 -3.22 8.70 25.72
CA ASN A 355 -2.34 8.26 24.63
C ASN A 355 -1.89 9.39 23.70
N ALA A 356 -2.31 10.65 23.92
CA ALA A 356 -2.07 11.75 22.98
C ALA A 356 -0.58 12.05 22.73
N ASN A 357 0.29 11.81 23.72
CA ASN A 357 1.73 12.10 23.63
C ASN A 357 2.59 10.82 23.53
N VAL A 358 1.97 9.68 23.27
CA VAL A 358 2.67 8.40 23.16
C VAL A 358 3.31 8.31 21.77
N ASP A 359 4.64 8.08 21.73
CA ASP A 359 5.35 7.89 20.47
C ASP A 359 4.92 6.60 19.77
N LYS A 360 4.40 6.75 18.55
CA LYS A 360 3.84 5.65 17.74
C LYS A 360 4.90 4.61 17.37
N ASN A 361 6.15 5.04 17.11
CA ASN A 361 7.24 4.14 16.72
C ASN A 361 7.63 3.22 17.88
N SER A 362 7.66 3.78 19.10
CA SER A 362 7.96 3.04 20.32
C SER A 362 6.92 1.96 20.62
N ILE A 363 5.63 2.20 20.30
CA ILE A 363 4.55 1.25 20.58
C ILE A 363 4.58 0.05 19.64
N ALA A 364 5.02 0.24 18.41
CA ALA A 364 5.11 -0.85 17.43
C ALA A 364 5.99 -2.02 17.92
N ASN A 365 7.01 -1.75 18.74
CA ASN A 365 7.91 -2.77 19.32
C ASN A 365 7.37 -3.40 20.63
N LEU A 366 6.31 -2.82 21.23
CA LEU A 366 5.83 -3.23 22.54
C LEU A 366 5.44 -4.71 22.57
N ALA A 367 4.69 -5.18 21.56
CA ALA A 367 4.23 -6.56 21.51
C ALA A 367 5.40 -7.56 21.50
N PHE A 368 6.46 -7.25 20.74
CA PHE A 368 7.64 -8.10 20.62
C PHE A 368 8.49 -8.05 21.89
N THR A 369 8.74 -6.87 22.43
CA THR A 369 9.56 -6.69 23.63
C THR A 369 8.89 -7.30 24.87
N THR A 370 7.58 -7.14 25.06
CA THR A 370 6.88 -7.75 26.20
C THR A 370 6.81 -9.27 26.09
N SER A 371 6.73 -9.82 24.89
CA SER A 371 6.59 -11.27 24.69
C SER A 371 7.93 -12.01 24.73
N PHE A 372 9.00 -11.40 24.18
CA PHE A 372 10.30 -12.08 24.01
C PHE A 372 11.47 -11.35 24.68
N GLY A 373 11.22 -10.30 25.47
CA GLY A 373 12.27 -9.49 26.11
C GLY A 373 13.22 -8.85 25.10
N THR A 374 14.52 -8.85 25.42
CA THR A 374 15.58 -8.30 24.57
C THR A 374 15.64 -8.95 23.19
N VAL A 375 15.35 -10.25 23.10
CA VAL A 375 15.33 -10.97 21.82
C VAL A 375 14.23 -10.40 20.91
N GLY A 376 13.05 -10.12 21.46
CA GLY A 376 11.95 -9.50 20.71
C GLY A 376 12.30 -8.12 20.19
N LYS A 377 12.95 -7.32 21.02
CA LYS A 377 13.44 -5.98 20.66
C LYS A 377 14.41 -6.04 19.46
N ILE A 378 15.34 -7.00 19.44
CA ILE A 378 16.28 -7.22 18.33
C ILE A 378 15.55 -7.74 17.08
N ILE A 379 14.66 -8.72 17.22
CA ILE A 379 13.87 -9.26 16.10
C ILE A 379 13.10 -8.13 15.41
N PHE A 380 12.42 -7.28 16.18
CA PHE A 380 11.64 -6.18 15.64
C PHE A 380 12.51 -5.11 14.98
N ALA A 381 13.71 -4.85 15.52
CA ALA A 381 14.71 -3.98 14.91
C ALA A 381 15.29 -4.53 13.59
N VAL A 382 15.03 -5.79 13.24
CA VAL A 382 15.32 -6.36 11.91
C VAL A 382 14.08 -6.34 11.01
N ILE A 383 12.90 -6.69 11.54
CA ILE A 383 11.65 -6.74 10.77
C ILE A 383 11.26 -5.34 10.25
N LEU A 384 11.20 -4.33 11.13
CA LEU A 384 10.69 -3.01 10.74
C LEU A 384 11.56 -2.37 9.63
N PRO A 385 12.90 -2.44 9.67
CA PRO A 385 13.71 -1.95 8.56
C PRO A 385 13.51 -2.69 7.25
N LEU A 386 13.22 -3.99 7.25
CA LEU A 386 12.90 -4.71 6.02
C LEU A 386 11.63 -4.16 5.37
N PHE A 387 10.54 -4.01 6.15
CA PHE A 387 9.27 -3.43 5.70
C PHE A 387 9.45 -2.00 5.17
N ALA A 388 10.16 -1.17 5.95
CA ALA A 388 10.37 0.22 5.60
C ALA A 388 11.22 0.36 4.34
N PHE A 389 12.29 -0.43 4.23
CA PHE A 389 13.21 -0.35 3.11
C PHE A 389 12.57 -0.81 1.80
N THR A 390 11.79 -1.89 1.82
CA THR A 390 11.06 -2.33 0.62
C THR A 390 10.07 -1.27 0.13
N THR A 391 9.43 -0.56 1.07
CA THR A 391 8.52 0.56 0.77
C THR A 391 9.24 1.72 0.10
N ILE A 392 10.40 2.13 0.63
CA ILE A 392 11.22 3.20 0.03
C ILE A 392 11.53 2.89 -1.45
N ILE A 393 11.90 1.65 -1.75
CA ILE A 393 12.26 1.26 -3.11
C ILE A 393 11.05 1.32 -4.05
N ALA A 394 9.90 0.79 -3.63
CA ALA A 394 8.68 0.81 -4.44
C ALA A 394 8.23 2.24 -4.75
N TRP A 395 8.19 3.11 -3.74
CA TRP A 395 7.78 4.51 -3.89
C TRP A 395 8.78 5.34 -4.70
N SER A 396 10.07 4.98 -4.70
CA SER A 396 11.03 5.56 -5.63
C SER A 396 10.65 5.30 -7.09
N TYR A 397 10.16 4.09 -7.40
CA TYR A 397 9.68 3.76 -8.74
C TYR A 397 8.38 4.51 -9.10
N TYR A 398 7.47 4.64 -8.13
CA TYR A 398 6.21 5.36 -8.35
C TYR A 398 6.45 6.82 -8.72
N GLY A 399 7.29 7.50 -7.93
CA GLY A 399 7.69 8.87 -8.22
C GLY A 399 8.52 9.01 -9.50
N GLU A 400 9.37 8.03 -9.85
CA GLU A 400 10.07 7.99 -11.13
C GLU A 400 9.10 7.99 -12.31
N LYS A 401 8.03 7.17 -12.25
CA LYS A 401 7.01 7.14 -13.31
C LYS A 401 6.16 8.39 -13.37
N ALA A 402 5.84 8.98 -12.23
CA ALA A 402 5.16 10.28 -12.18
C ALA A 402 6.03 11.40 -12.78
N ALA A 403 7.32 11.45 -12.44
CA ALA A 403 8.28 12.38 -13.01
C ALA A 403 8.44 12.19 -14.53
N GLY A 404 8.52 10.94 -15.00
CA GLY A 404 8.61 10.63 -16.42
C GLY A 404 7.38 11.09 -17.22
N PHE A 405 6.18 11.01 -16.61
CA PHE A 405 4.95 11.54 -17.20
C PHE A 405 4.98 13.08 -17.31
N LEU A 406 5.34 13.77 -16.22
CA LEU A 406 5.36 15.25 -16.17
C LEU A 406 6.40 15.84 -17.11
N PHE A 407 7.60 15.26 -17.12
CA PHE A 407 8.74 15.74 -17.88
C PHE A 407 8.94 14.98 -19.18
N SER A 408 7.88 14.48 -19.81
CA SER A 408 7.93 13.61 -21.01
C SER A 408 8.87 14.09 -22.14
N LYS A 409 9.06 15.41 -22.35
CA LYS A 409 10.01 15.96 -23.33
C LYS A 409 11.49 15.82 -22.91
N LYS A 410 11.77 15.84 -21.60
CA LYS A 410 13.10 15.72 -20.98
C LYS A 410 13.08 14.62 -19.92
N GLU A 411 12.47 13.48 -20.25
CA GLU A 411 12.10 12.42 -19.30
C GLU A 411 13.27 11.99 -18.42
N LYS A 412 14.42 11.67 -19.04
CA LYS A 412 15.64 11.25 -18.32
C LYS A 412 16.11 12.28 -17.29
N LEU A 413 16.05 13.56 -17.63
CA LEU A 413 16.47 14.64 -16.74
C LEU A 413 15.48 14.82 -15.58
N GLY A 414 14.16 14.78 -15.88
CA GLY A 414 13.12 14.87 -14.85
C GLY A 414 13.20 13.72 -13.84
N ILE A 415 13.40 12.49 -14.33
CA ILE A 415 13.61 11.31 -13.48
C ILE A 415 14.87 11.45 -12.62
N LEU A 416 15.98 11.92 -13.21
CA LEU A 416 17.23 12.10 -12.47
C LEU A 416 17.08 13.13 -11.34
N ILE A 417 16.48 14.29 -11.63
CA ILE A 417 16.22 15.33 -10.63
C ILE A 417 15.35 14.79 -9.49
N PHE A 418 14.27 14.07 -9.83
CA PHE A 418 13.42 13.43 -8.82
C PHE A 418 14.21 12.45 -7.94
N LYS A 419 15.02 11.55 -8.54
CA LYS A 419 15.82 10.58 -7.78
C LYS A 419 16.78 11.26 -6.81
N ILE A 420 17.46 12.32 -7.25
CA ILE A 420 18.38 13.08 -6.39
C ILE A 420 17.62 13.68 -5.18
N ILE A 421 16.49 14.34 -5.43
CA ILE A 421 15.67 14.94 -4.37
C ILE A 421 15.17 13.85 -3.41
N PHE A 422 14.66 12.74 -3.94
CA PHE A 422 14.16 11.61 -3.17
C PHE A 422 15.25 11.02 -2.25
N ILE A 423 16.45 10.79 -2.78
CA ILE A 423 17.60 10.26 -2.03
C ILE A 423 18.02 11.22 -0.91
N ILE A 424 18.11 12.52 -1.19
CA ILE A 424 18.46 13.53 -0.17
C ILE A 424 17.40 13.54 0.94
N LEU A 425 16.12 13.48 0.59
CA LEU A 425 15.04 13.58 1.57
C LEU A 425 14.87 12.31 2.41
N ILE A 426 15.32 11.14 1.93
CA ILE A 426 15.44 9.94 2.79
C ILE A 426 16.39 10.20 3.97
N PHE A 427 17.56 10.79 3.71
CA PHE A 427 18.50 11.14 4.77
C PHE A 427 17.88 12.15 5.76
N VAL A 428 17.25 13.20 5.22
CA VAL A 428 16.55 14.21 6.04
C VAL A 428 15.44 13.58 6.89
N GLY A 429 14.66 12.66 6.31
CA GLY A 429 13.58 11.95 7.01
C GLY A 429 14.05 11.17 8.24
N ALA A 430 15.27 10.61 8.21
CA ALA A 430 15.85 9.90 9.36
C ALA A 430 16.13 10.81 10.58
N ILE A 431 16.21 12.13 10.37
CA ILE A 431 16.66 13.12 11.38
C ILE A 431 15.51 14.04 11.82
N VAL A 432 14.51 14.24 10.98
CA VAL A 432 13.34 15.09 11.28
C VAL A 432 12.42 14.41 12.31
N LYS A 433 11.69 15.22 13.10
CA LYS A 433 10.68 14.71 14.06
C LYS A 433 9.59 13.89 13.36
N SER A 434 9.21 12.77 13.96
CA SER A 434 8.26 11.82 13.37
C SER A 434 6.93 12.46 12.97
N ASP A 435 6.30 13.23 13.85
CA ASP A 435 4.99 13.84 13.53
C ASP A 435 5.01 14.71 12.28
N VAL A 436 6.10 15.45 12.04
CA VAL A 436 6.20 16.32 10.87
C VAL A 436 6.25 15.51 9.58
N VAL A 437 7.01 14.41 9.55
CA VAL A 437 7.10 13.56 8.34
C VAL A 437 5.79 12.83 8.08
N TRP A 438 5.15 12.28 9.12
CA TRP A 438 3.86 11.59 8.98
C TRP A 438 2.75 12.54 8.53
N ASN A 439 2.68 13.75 9.11
CA ASN A 439 1.66 14.73 8.72
C ASN A 439 1.85 15.23 7.29
N LEU A 440 3.09 15.44 6.87
CA LEU A 440 3.40 15.86 5.49
C LEU A 440 3.02 14.76 4.48
N ASP A 441 3.34 13.52 4.81
CA ASP A 441 3.05 12.36 3.98
C ASP A 441 1.55 12.09 3.87
N ASP A 442 0.81 12.16 4.99
CA ASP A 442 -0.66 12.10 5.00
C ASP A 442 -1.27 13.14 4.06
N MET A 443 -0.74 14.37 4.07
CA MET A 443 -1.23 15.46 3.22
C MET A 443 -1.05 15.13 1.73
N PHE A 444 0.15 14.67 1.34
CA PHE A 444 0.44 14.35 -0.06
C PHE A 444 -0.35 13.15 -0.57
N ASN A 445 -0.52 12.11 0.25
CA ASN A 445 -1.32 10.95 -0.11
C ASN A 445 -2.79 11.31 -0.32
N ALA A 446 -3.37 12.13 0.56
CA ALA A 446 -4.75 12.60 0.38
C ALA A 446 -4.92 13.44 -0.91
N LEU A 447 -3.98 14.33 -1.20
CA LEU A 447 -4.01 15.12 -2.44
C LEU A 447 -3.86 14.25 -3.69
N MET A 448 -3.08 13.17 -3.61
CA MET A 448 -2.93 12.20 -4.69
C MET A 448 -4.20 11.36 -4.91
N ALA A 449 -4.93 11.03 -3.84
CA ALA A 449 -6.15 10.21 -3.90
C ALA A 449 -7.27 10.89 -4.70
N LEU A 450 -7.48 12.19 -4.53
CA LEU A 450 -8.63 12.91 -5.12
C LEU A 450 -8.71 12.79 -6.65
N PRO A 451 -7.65 13.13 -7.43
CA PRO A 451 -7.63 12.90 -8.87
C PRO A 451 -7.95 11.45 -9.26
N ASN A 452 -7.40 10.50 -8.51
CA ASN A 452 -7.55 9.09 -8.80
C ASN A 452 -9.00 8.60 -8.61
N LEU A 453 -9.63 8.91 -7.48
CA LEU A 453 -11.01 8.54 -7.19
C LEU A 453 -11.98 9.07 -8.27
N ILE A 454 -11.79 10.32 -8.71
CA ILE A 454 -12.56 10.91 -9.81
C ILE A 454 -12.38 10.09 -11.10
N GLY A 455 -11.12 9.74 -11.43
CA GLY A 455 -10.81 8.90 -12.57
C GLY A 455 -11.50 7.54 -12.52
N LEU A 456 -11.50 6.88 -11.36
CA LEU A 456 -12.16 5.58 -11.17
C LEU A 456 -13.68 5.66 -11.34
N ILE A 457 -14.33 6.70 -10.81
CA ILE A 457 -15.77 6.89 -10.96
C ILE A 457 -16.15 7.07 -12.43
N ILE A 458 -15.44 7.96 -13.15
CA ILE A 458 -15.69 8.22 -14.57
C ILE A 458 -15.45 6.96 -15.41
N CYS A 459 -14.36 6.24 -15.14
CA CYS A 459 -13.98 5.03 -15.87
C CYS A 459 -14.70 3.76 -15.40
N SER A 460 -15.63 3.84 -14.44
CA SER A 460 -16.34 2.69 -13.87
C SER A 460 -17.13 1.87 -14.91
N GLY A 461 -17.60 2.50 -15.99
CA GLY A 461 -18.20 1.81 -17.13
C GLY A 461 -17.20 0.94 -17.90
N THR A 462 -16.00 1.47 -18.13
CA THR A 462 -14.90 0.77 -18.82
C THR A 462 -14.41 -0.42 -18.02
N ILE A 463 -14.22 -0.25 -16.70
CA ILE A 463 -13.83 -1.32 -15.78
C ILE A 463 -14.78 -2.52 -15.90
N ASN A 464 -16.08 -2.27 -15.87
CA ASN A 464 -17.10 -3.32 -15.99
C ASN A 464 -17.11 -3.98 -17.37
N LYS A 465 -16.90 -3.23 -18.45
CA LYS A 465 -16.83 -3.79 -19.82
C LYS A 465 -15.63 -4.74 -19.97
N ILE A 466 -14.44 -4.32 -19.55
CA ILE A 466 -13.21 -5.14 -19.60
C ILE A 466 -13.38 -6.39 -18.74
N THR A 467 -13.91 -6.22 -17.52
CA THR A 467 -14.15 -7.32 -16.60
C THR A 467 -15.14 -8.34 -17.16
N LYS A 468 -16.27 -7.86 -17.70
CA LYS A 468 -17.27 -8.72 -18.34
C LYS A 468 -16.68 -9.45 -19.53
N ASN A 469 -15.96 -8.74 -20.41
CA ASN A 469 -15.30 -9.32 -21.58
C ASN A 469 -14.40 -10.51 -21.21
N TYR A 470 -13.52 -10.35 -20.21
CA TYR A 470 -12.66 -11.43 -19.74
C TYR A 470 -13.43 -12.66 -19.26
N PHE A 471 -14.44 -12.47 -18.40
CA PHE A 471 -15.21 -13.59 -17.85
C PHE A 471 -16.18 -14.21 -18.85
N ASP A 472 -16.64 -13.48 -19.86
CA ASP A 472 -17.44 -14.01 -20.95
C ASP A 472 -16.58 -14.89 -21.86
N ARG A 473 -15.35 -14.47 -22.19
CA ARG A 473 -14.38 -15.30 -22.92
C ARG A 473 -13.98 -16.56 -22.15
N LYS A 474 -13.73 -16.48 -20.84
CA LYS A 474 -13.50 -17.68 -19.98
C LYS A 474 -14.69 -18.66 -19.95
N LYS A 475 -15.89 -18.25 -20.39
CA LYS A 475 -17.06 -19.12 -20.57
C LYS A 475 -17.24 -19.62 -22.01
N GLY A 476 -16.30 -19.34 -22.91
CA GLY A 476 -16.37 -19.71 -24.32
C GLY A 476 -17.23 -18.78 -25.19
N ILE A 477 -17.64 -17.62 -24.68
CA ILE A 477 -18.37 -16.64 -25.49
C ILE A 477 -17.36 -15.91 -26.40
N LYS A 478 -17.58 -16.00 -27.71
CA LYS A 478 -16.74 -15.35 -28.71
C LYS A 478 -16.98 -13.84 -28.74
N VAL A 479 -16.11 -13.10 -28.06
CA VAL A 479 -16.05 -11.63 -28.07
C VAL A 479 -14.61 -11.19 -28.21
N GLU A 480 -14.35 -10.10 -28.94
CA GLU A 480 -13.00 -9.60 -29.13
C GLU A 480 -12.35 -9.20 -27.80
N PRO A 481 -11.13 -9.67 -27.47
CA PRO A 481 -10.45 -9.33 -26.23
C PRO A 481 -10.20 -7.83 -26.05
N MET A 482 -10.56 -7.31 -24.87
CA MET A 482 -10.26 -5.92 -24.47
C MET A 482 -8.96 -5.85 -23.66
N LEU A 483 -7.81 -5.85 -24.34
CA LEU A 483 -6.48 -5.89 -23.72
C LEU A 483 -5.79 -4.51 -23.65
N SER A 484 -6.11 -3.59 -24.57
CA SER A 484 -5.58 -2.22 -24.57
C SER A 484 -6.59 -1.20 -25.09
N ALA A 485 -6.51 0.03 -24.57
CA ALA A 485 -7.24 1.19 -25.08
C ALA A 485 -6.78 1.64 -26.48
N TYR A 486 -5.61 1.17 -26.95
CA TYR A 486 -5.05 1.55 -28.24
C TYR A 486 -5.27 0.42 -29.27
N PRO A 487 -6.01 0.65 -30.37
CA PRO A 487 -6.42 -0.42 -31.30
C PRO A 487 -5.26 -1.27 -31.84
N GLU A 488 -4.19 -0.63 -32.30
CA GLU A 488 -3.03 -1.35 -32.83
C GLU A 488 -2.32 -2.18 -31.75
N ARG A 489 -2.17 -1.63 -30.54
CA ARG A 489 -1.61 -2.40 -29.42
C ARG A 489 -2.54 -3.52 -28.96
N ASN A 490 -3.86 -3.35 -29.09
CA ASN A 490 -4.82 -4.39 -28.77
C ASN A 490 -4.65 -5.60 -29.69
N LYS A 491 -4.54 -5.37 -31.01
CA LYS A 491 -4.26 -6.43 -32.00
C LYS A 491 -2.94 -7.15 -31.70
N GLU A 492 -1.87 -6.40 -31.47
CA GLU A 492 -0.56 -6.97 -31.09
C GLU A 492 -0.66 -7.87 -29.83
N LEU A 493 -1.40 -7.42 -28.82
CA LEU A 493 -1.58 -8.19 -27.58
C LEU A 493 -2.46 -9.43 -27.78
N ILE A 494 -3.43 -9.39 -28.69
CA ILE A 494 -4.25 -10.55 -29.06
C ILE A 494 -3.38 -11.60 -29.72
N GLU A 495 -2.57 -11.22 -30.70
CA GLU A 495 -1.63 -12.13 -31.38
C GLU A 495 -0.60 -12.73 -30.41
N GLU A 496 -0.03 -11.90 -29.53
CA GLU A 496 0.87 -12.36 -28.45
C GLU A 496 0.17 -13.38 -27.54
N LEU A 497 -1.09 -13.14 -27.18
CA LEU A 497 -1.86 -13.99 -26.26
C LEU A 497 -2.31 -15.31 -26.90
N GLU A 498 -2.77 -15.29 -28.17
CA GLU A 498 -3.11 -16.49 -28.93
C GLU A 498 -1.90 -17.42 -29.08
N LYS A 499 -0.73 -16.84 -29.36
CA LYS A 499 0.52 -17.59 -29.43
C LYS A 499 0.87 -18.25 -28.10
N GLU A 500 0.76 -17.52 -26.99
CA GLU A 500 1.05 -18.07 -25.65
C GLU A 500 0.05 -19.18 -25.25
N GLN A 501 -1.20 -19.11 -25.70
CA GLN A 501 -2.19 -20.16 -25.49
C GLN A 501 -1.90 -21.40 -26.34
N ALA A 502 -1.50 -21.23 -27.60
CA ALA A 502 -1.10 -22.33 -28.48
C ALA A 502 0.15 -23.07 -27.96
N GLU A 503 1.08 -22.35 -27.34
CA GLU A 503 2.29 -22.92 -26.71
C GLU A 503 2.02 -23.53 -25.32
N GLY A 504 0.78 -23.45 -24.80
CA GLY A 504 0.39 -23.93 -23.47
C GLY A 504 1.00 -23.11 -22.32
N GLU A 505 1.54 -21.93 -22.60
CA GLU A 505 2.09 -21.01 -21.60
C GLU A 505 1.02 -20.20 -20.87
N GLU A 506 -0.17 -20.03 -21.47
CA GLU A 506 -1.35 -19.44 -20.84
C GLU A 506 -2.58 -20.33 -20.96
N GLU A 507 -3.45 -20.29 -19.95
CA GLU A 507 -4.77 -20.93 -20.05
C GLU A 507 -5.57 -20.34 -21.23
N PRO A 508 -6.35 -21.18 -21.95
CA PRO A 508 -7.18 -20.73 -23.05
C PRO A 508 -8.21 -19.71 -22.55
N THR A 509 -8.12 -18.50 -23.10
CA THR A 509 -9.02 -17.39 -22.80
C THR A 509 -9.52 -16.68 -24.05
N ILE A 510 -9.17 -17.18 -25.24
CA ILE A 510 -9.66 -16.70 -26.54
C ILE A 510 -10.25 -17.88 -27.30
#